data_AF-A0A2H9Q6V4-F1
#
_entry.id   AF-A0A2H9Q6V4-F1
#
_cell.length_a   1.000
_cell.length_b   1.000
_cell.length_c   1.000
_cell.angle_alpha   90.00
_cell.angle_beta   90.00
_cell.angle_gamma   90.00
#
_symmetry.space_group_name_H-M   'P 1'
#
loop_
_entity.id
_entity.type
_entity.pdbx_description
1 polymer ?
#
loop_
_entity_poly.entity_id
_entity_poly.type
_entity_poly.pdbx_seq_one_letter_code
_entity_poly.pdbx_strand_id
1 'polypeptide(L)'
;MARADLEEVFYSAAALLGETPFLNAKYKDYAGLKARAELKNGRVTVAVSRGFRDAPREVLLGLALHLLSGLYRKRVDTALVRPYKEFVSGKGAAELSNALRGAHGRDAKGEAKGENHDLDEMLDGLYRDYSFLFEGVKKPHACWSKLRGRRRLGWFDDAFHKIVLNKGL
;
A
#
# COMPACT_ATOMS: atom_id res chain seq x y z
N MET A 1 16.08 -17.48 12.39
CA MET A 1 15.38 -17.53 11.09
C MET A 1 16.19 -16.65 10.13
N ALA A 2 16.80 -17.23 9.10
CA ALA A 2 17.77 -16.52 8.26
C ALA A 2 17.05 -15.44 7.43
N ARG A 3 17.53 -14.20 7.56
CA ARG A 3 17.09 -13.05 6.75
C ARG A 3 17.51 -13.34 5.31
N ALA A 4 16.54 -13.66 4.44
CA ALA A 4 16.84 -13.92 3.04
C ALA A 4 17.37 -12.64 2.40
N ASP A 5 18.51 -12.73 1.72
CA ASP A 5 19.01 -11.61 0.93
C ASP A 5 18.04 -11.36 -0.23
N LEU A 6 17.52 -10.14 -0.32
CA LEU A 6 16.52 -9.77 -1.32
C LEU A 6 17.05 -10.02 -2.74
N GLU A 7 18.33 -9.76 -2.99
CA GLU A 7 18.93 -10.02 -4.30
C GLU A 7 18.99 -11.52 -4.59
N GLU A 8 19.40 -12.34 -3.63
CA GLU A 8 19.47 -13.80 -3.76
C GLU A 8 18.11 -14.41 -4.13
N VAL A 9 17.03 -13.92 -3.52
CA VAL A 9 15.67 -14.37 -3.85
C VAL A 9 15.28 -14.00 -5.28
N PHE A 10 15.65 -12.81 -5.75
CA PHE A 10 15.39 -12.39 -7.13
C PHE A 10 16.26 -13.16 -8.14
N TYR A 11 17.51 -13.47 -7.81
CA TYR A 11 18.35 -14.36 -8.62
C TYR A 11 17.75 -15.77 -8.69
N SER A 12 17.27 -16.31 -7.57
CA SER A 12 16.57 -17.60 -7.54
C SER A 12 15.34 -17.61 -8.46
N ALA A 13 14.52 -16.56 -8.39
CA ALA A 13 13.34 -16.41 -9.24
C ALA A 13 13.71 -16.29 -10.73
N ALA A 14 14.75 -15.52 -11.07
CA ALA A 14 15.24 -15.41 -12.45
C ALA A 14 15.73 -16.75 -12.99
N ALA A 15 16.50 -17.50 -12.20
CA ALA A 15 16.98 -18.83 -12.56
C ALA A 15 15.83 -19.82 -12.82
N LEU A 16 14.77 -19.80 -11.99
CA LEU A 16 13.56 -20.60 -12.22
C LEU A 16 12.83 -20.24 -13.52
N LEU A 17 12.96 -18.99 -13.97
CA LEU A 17 12.45 -18.54 -15.26
C LEU A 17 13.43 -18.80 -16.41
N GLY A 18 14.62 -19.36 -16.16
CA GLY A 18 15.66 -19.57 -17.17
C GLY A 18 16.32 -18.27 -17.63
N GLU A 19 16.40 -17.27 -16.76
CA GLU A 19 17.02 -15.97 -17.00
C GLU A 19 18.22 -15.77 -16.07
N THR A 20 19.28 -15.14 -16.58
CA THR A 20 20.48 -14.78 -15.79
C THR A 20 20.83 -13.30 -15.96
N PRO A 21 19.95 -12.37 -15.53
CA PRO A 21 20.19 -10.95 -15.67
C PRO A 21 21.15 -10.42 -14.61
N PHE A 22 21.74 -9.26 -14.88
CA PHE A 22 22.30 -8.44 -13.81
C PHE A 22 21.14 -7.83 -13.00
N LEU A 23 21.00 -8.28 -11.75
CA LEU A 23 19.96 -7.81 -10.83
C LEU A 23 20.53 -6.83 -9.82
N ASN A 24 19.76 -5.77 -9.57
CA ASN A 24 19.94 -4.90 -8.40
C ASN A 24 18.60 -4.80 -7.69
N ALA A 25 18.47 -5.40 -6.51
CA ALA A 25 17.24 -5.40 -5.75
C ALA A 25 17.45 -4.73 -4.38
N LYS A 26 16.60 -3.74 -4.08
CA LYS A 26 16.71 -3.01 -2.81
C LYS A 26 15.38 -2.69 -2.19
N TYR A 27 15.39 -2.61 -0.86
CA TYR A 27 14.28 -2.07 -0.11
C TYR A 27 14.24 -0.54 -0.24
N LYS A 28 13.03 0.01 -0.39
CA LYS A 28 12.74 1.45 -0.41
C LYS A 28 11.57 1.79 0.51
N ASP A 29 11.54 3.03 0.95
CA ASP A 29 10.44 3.61 1.71
C ASP A 29 9.30 3.94 0.76
N TYR A 30 8.33 3.02 0.68
CA TYR A 30 7.10 3.20 -0.08
C TYR A 30 5.92 3.42 0.87
N ALA A 31 5.00 4.29 0.44
CA ALA A 31 3.69 4.43 1.05
C ALA A 31 2.80 3.24 0.69
N GLY A 32 2.96 2.14 1.45
CA GLY A 32 2.21 0.89 1.31
C GLY A 32 3.06 -0.30 0.85
N LEU A 33 2.42 -1.46 0.74
CA LEU A 33 3.04 -2.71 0.25
C LEU A 33 3.13 -2.71 -1.27
N LYS A 34 4.22 -2.11 -1.77
CA LYS A 34 4.49 -1.95 -3.20
C LYS A 34 5.82 -2.57 -3.58
N ALA A 35 5.90 -3.09 -4.79
CA ALA A 35 7.16 -3.45 -5.44
C ALA A 35 7.11 -3.12 -6.93
N ARG A 36 8.27 -2.88 -7.52
CA ARG A 36 8.42 -2.63 -8.97
C ARG A 36 9.72 -3.25 -9.45
N ALA A 37 9.66 -3.90 -10.61
CA ALA A 37 10.83 -4.32 -11.37
C ALA A 37 10.83 -3.62 -12.73
N GLU A 38 12.01 -3.35 -13.27
CA GLU A 38 12.21 -2.73 -14.57
C GLU A 38 13.43 -3.35 -15.25
N LEU A 39 13.29 -3.70 -16.54
CA LEU A 39 14.37 -4.21 -17.39
C LEU A 39 14.81 -3.07 -18.30
N LYS A 40 16.06 -2.63 -18.17
CA LYS A 40 16.65 -1.60 -19.02
C LYS A 40 18.07 -2.00 -19.36
N ASN A 41 18.41 -2.00 -20.66
CA ASN A 41 19.73 -2.34 -21.18
C ASN A 41 20.27 -3.68 -20.61
N GLY A 42 19.42 -4.71 -20.54
CA GLY A 42 19.80 -6.03 -20.02
C GLY A 42 19.99 -6.11 -18.49
N ARG A 43 19.70 -5.03 -17.75
CA ARG A 43 19.77 -4.99 -16.28
C ARG A 43 18.39 -4.90 -15.68
N VAL A 44 18.14 -5.69 -14.65
CA VAL A 44 16.89 -5.65 -13.88
C VAL A 44 17.11 -4.85 -12.60
N THR A 45 16.38 -3.75 -12.46
CA THR A 45 16.35 -2.98 -11.22
C THR A 45 15.04 -3.23 -10.50
N VAL A 46 15.12 -3.55 -9.21
CA VAL A 46 13.97 -3.87 -8.37
C VAL A 46 13.96 -2.96 -7.15
N ALA A 47 12.79 -2.38 -6.88
CA ALA A 47 12.52 -1.67 -5.65
C ALA A 47 11.33 -2.33 -4.94
N VAL A 48 11.55 -2.74 -3.69
CA VAL A 48 10.55 -3.41 -2.84
C VAL A 48 10.27 -2.57 -1.59
N SER A 49 9.02 -2.46 -1.18
CA SER A 49 8.65 -1.76 0.05
C SER A 49 9.32 -2.40 1.27
N ARG A 50 9.78 -1.58 2.22
CA ARG A 50 10.33 -2.09 3.49
C ARG A 50 9.36 -2.99 4.26
N GLY A 51 8.05 -2.91 4.01
CA GLY A 51 7.06 -3.83 4.59
C GLY A 51 7.29 -5.31 4.23
N PHE A 52 8.10 -5.62 3.23
CA PHE A 52 8.48 -7.00 2.89
C PHE A 52 9.79 -7.46 3.55
N ARG A 53 10.44 -6.63 4.38
CA ARG A 53 11.76 -6.96 4.95
C ARG A 53 11.72 -8.22 5.82
N ASP A 54 10.65 -8.38 6.57
CA ASP A 54 10.46 -9.50 7.50
C ASP A 54 9.50 -10.56 6.93
N ALA A 55 9.18 -10.46 5.64
CA ALA A 55 8.34 -11.43 4.97
C ALA A 55 9.08 -12.78 4.83
N PRO A 56 8.38 -13.92 4.96
CA PRO A 56 8.96 -15.23 4.72
C PRO A 56 9.59 -15.33 3.33
N ARG A 57 10.65 -16.16 3.18
CA ARG A 57 11.36 -16.33 1.91
C ARG A 57 10.42 -16.74 0.76
N GLU A 58 9.43 -17.58 1.04
CA GLU A 58 8.42 -18.01 0.08
C GLU A 58 7.57 -16.85 -0.45
N VAL A 59 7.24 -15.88 0.41
CA VAL A 59 6.52 -14.65 0.03
C VAL A 59 7.41 -13.80 -0.88
N LEU A 60 8.69 -13.62 -0.53
CA LEU A 60 9.64 -12.87 -1.34
C LEU A 60 9.88 -13.55 -2.70
N LEU A 61 9.95 -14.88 -2.72
CA LEU A 61 10.12 -15.67 -3.95
C LEU A 61 8.89 -15.53 -4.85
N GLY A 62 7.68 -15.66 -4.29
CA GLY A 62 6.43 -15.46 -5.02
C GLY A 62 6.28 -14.04 -5.56
N LEU A 63 6.72 -13.03 -4.80
CA LEU A 63 6.78 -11.63 -5.25
C LEU A 63 7.74 -11.47 -6.44
N ALA A 64 8.96 -12.00 -6.32
CA ALA A 64 9.98 -11.92 -7.36
C ALA A 64 9.51 -12.61 -8.64
N LEU A 65 8.96 -13.81 -8.53
CA LEU A 65 8.36 -14.54 -9.64
C LEU A 65 7.22 -13.77 -10.29
N HIS A 66 6.31 -13.19 -9.50
CA HIS A 66 5.20 -12.39 -10.02
C HIS A 66 5.66 -11.17 -10.85
N LEU A 67 6.73 -10.50 -10.41
CA LEU A 67 7.27 -9.33 -11.12
C LEU A 67 8.05 -9.74 -12.37
N LEU A 68 8.95 -10.71 -12.23
CA LEU A 68 9.83 -11.13 -13.32
C LEU A 68 9.07 -11.88 -14.42
N SER A 69 8.06 -12.68 -14.08
CA SER A 69 7.23 -13.36 -15.08
C SER A 69 6.52 -12.36 -15.99
N GLY A 70 6.04 -11.24 -15.43
CA GLY A 70 5.47 -10.13 -16.20
C GLY A 70 6.52 -9.39 -17.04
N LEU A 71 7.72 -9.18 -16.49
CA LEU A 71 8.81 -8.47 -17.16
C LEU A 71 9.35 -9.25 -18.38
N TYR A 72 9.52 -10.57 -18.23
CA TYR A 72 10.01 -11.46 -19.28
C TYR A 72 8.91 -12.13 -20.11
N ARG A 73 7.63 -11.86 -19.80
CA ARG A 73 6.45 -12.46 -20.45
C ARG A 73 6.46 -14.01 -20.39
N LYS A 74 6.96 -14.57 -19.29
CA LYS A 74 7.01 -16.01 -19.05
C LYS A 74 5.86 -16.47 -18.16
N ARG A 75 5.46 -17.73 -18.31
CA ARG A 75 4.49 -18.36 -17.39
C ARG A 75 5.22 -18.80 -16.12
N VAL A 76 4.51 -18.74 -15.01
CA VAL A 76 4.98 -19.25 -13.72
C VAL A 76 3.87 -20.08 -13.08
N ASP A 77 4.26 -21.12 -12.36
CA ASP A 77 3.33 -21.91 -11.56
C ASP A 77 2.66 -21.02 -10.51
N THR A 78 1.33 -21.05 -10.47
CA THR A 78 0.52 -20.29 -9.53
C THR A 78 0.80 -20.71 -8.09
N ALA A 79 1.20 -21.96 -7.84
CA ALA A 79 1.59 -22.46 -6.53
C ALA A 79 2.79 -21.69 -5.95
N LEU A 80 3.76 -21.30 -6.78
CA LEU A 80 4.94 -20.55 -6.35
C LEU A 80 4.64 -19.07 -6.06
N VAL A 81 3.61 -18.51 -6.70
CA VAL A 81 3.18 -17.12 -6.50
C VAL A 81 2.16 -16.98 -5.36
N ARG A 82 1.48 -18.07 -5.02
CA ARG A 82 0.39 -18.10 -4.03
C ARG A 82 0.77 -17.53 -2.65
N PRO A 83 1.92 -17.86 -2.02
CA PRO A 83 2.29 -17.29 -0.72
C PRO A 83 2.34 -15.76 -0.75
N TYR A 84 2.84 -15.16 -1.84
CA TYR A 84 2.83 -13.72 -2.02
C TYR A 84 1.41 -13.16 -2.11
N LYS A 85 0.52 -13.79 -2.88
CA LYS A 85 -0.88 -13.35 -3.04
C LYS A 85 -1.65 -13.43 -1.72
N GLU A 86 -1.47 -14.50 -0.96
CA GLU A 86 -2.06 -14.64 0.38
C GLU A 86 -1.51 -13.59 1.35
N PHE A 87 -0.19 -13.37 1.34
CA PHE A 87 0.43 -12.35 2.18
C PHE A 87 -0.17 -10.96 1.93
N VAL A 88 -0.28 -10.51 0.67
CA VAL A 88 -0.80 -9.16 0.37
C VAL A 88 -2.33 -9.03 0.47
N SER A 89 -3.06 -10.13 0.53
CA SER A 89 -4.53 -10.13 0.70
C SER A 89 -4.96 -10.33 2.15
N GLY A 90 -4.04 -10.70 3.06
CA GLY A 90 -4.31 -10.84 4.48
C GLY A 90 -4.64 -9.51 5.17
N LYS A 91 -5.38 -9.59 6.29
CA LYS A 91 -5.74 -8.40 7.10
C LYS A 91 -4.51 -7.62 7.57
N GLY A 92 -3.47 -8.31 8.03
CA GLY A 92 -2.21 -7.69 8.45
C GLY A 92 -1.49 -6.91 7.33
N ALA A 93 -1.72 -7.26 6.06
CA ALA A 93 -1.15 -6.49 4.94
C ALA A 93 -1.85 -5.15 4.74
N ALA A 94 -3.16 -5.07 4.98
CA ALA A 94 -3.89 -3.80 4.95
C ALA A 94 -3.43 -2.87 6.07
N GLU A 95 -3.30 -3.39 7.30
CA GLU A 95 -2.79 -2.66 8.46
C GLU A 95 -1.35 -2.19 8.24
N LEU A 96 -0.46 -3.09 7.81
CA LEU A 96 0.91 -2.74 7.48
C LEU A 96 0.99 -1.70 6.35
N SER A 97 0.13 -1.81 5.34
CA SER A 97 0.06 -0.82 4.27
C SER A 97 -0.44 0.54 4.78
N ASN A 98 -1.40 0.58 5.70
CA ASN A 98 -1.86 1.82 6.33
C ASN A 98 -0.75 2.44 7.19
N ALA A 99 -0.05 1.65 8.01
CA ALA A 99 1.08 2.11 8.81
C ALA A 99 2.19 2.72 7.93
N LEU A 100 2.54 2.06 6.82
CA LEU A 100 3.51 2.59 5.86
C LEU A 100 3.01 3.86 5.15
N ARG A 101 1.71 3.97 4.89
CA ARG A 101 1.10 5.20 4.35
C ARG A 101 1.14 6.35 5.36
N GLY A 102 0.92 6.10 6.65
CA GLY A 102 1.07 7.11 7.69
C GLY A 102 2.52 7.57 7.86
N ALA A 103 3.47 6.64 7.82
CA ALA A 103 4.89 6.92 8.03
C ALA A 103 5.59 7.57 6.82
N HIS A 104 5.23 7.18 5.59
CA HIS A 104 5.96 7.56 4.38
C HIS A 104 5.07 8.13 3.27
N GLY A 105 3.75 8.09 3.44
CA GLY A 105 2.81 8.68 2.50
C GLY A 105 2.72 10.19 2.66
N ARG A 106 2.31 10.85 1.57
CA ARG A 106 1.88 12.24 1.63
C ARG A 106 0.38 12.23 1.88
N ASP A 107 -0.04 12.86 2.96
CA ASP A 107 -1.45 13.17 3.13
C ASP A 107 -1.85 14.20 2.06
N ALA A 108 -2.71 13.79 1.13
CA ALA A 108 -3.35 14.73 0.24
C ALA A 108 -4.35 15.56 1.06
N LYS A 109 -3.87 16.68 1.61
CA LYS A 109 -4.73 17.66 2.32
C LYS A 109 -5.92 17.98 1.43
N GLY A 110 -7.10 17.58 1.89
CA GLY A 110 -8.37 18.07 1.37
C GLY A 110 -8.76 19.31 2.15
N GLU A 111 -9.72 20.07 1.64
CA GLU A 111 -10.26 21.22 2.34
C GLU A 111 -11.53 20.81 3.09
N ALA A 112 -11.71 21.30 4.31
CA ALA A 112 -12.94 21.11 5.09
C ALA A 112 -14.09 21.95 4.52
N LYS A 113 -13.76 23.14 4.00
CA LYS A 113 -14.71 24.05 3.37
C LYS A 113 -15.14 23.53 2.00
N GLY A 114 -16.44 23.25 1.86
CA GLY A 114 -17.08 22.86 0.61
C GLY A 114 -17.82 24.03 -0.05
N GLU A 115 -18.60 23.72 -1.10
CA GLU A 115 -19.45 24.71 -1.79
C GLU A 115 -20.56 25.24 -0.87
N ASN A 116 -21.20 24.35 -0.10
CA ASN A 116 -22.35 24.69 0.75
C ASN A 116 -22.12 24.46 2.26
N HIS A 117 -21.17 23.60 2.62
CA HIS A 117 -20.95 23.18 4.00
C HIS A 117 -19.47 23.17 4.37
N ASP A 118 -19.17 23.62 5.57
CA ASP A 118 -17.86 23.45 6.20
C ASP A 118 -17.87 22.21 7.11
N LEU A 119 -17.03 21.23 6.79
CA LEU A 119 -16.98 19.97 7.52
C LEU A 119 -16.36 20.10 8.91
N ASP A 120 -15.49 21.09 9.14
CA ASP A 120 -14.94 21.31 10.47
C ASP A 120 -16.04 21.84 11.39
N GLU A 121 -16.86 22.79 10.93
CA GLU A 121 -18.01 23.31 11.68
C GLU A 121 -19.05 22.23 11.98
N MET A 122 -19.38 21.40 10.98
CA MET A 122 -20.33 20.29 11.18
C MET A 122 -19.80 19.27 12.19
N LEU A 123 -18.51 18.93 12.10
CA LEU A 123 -17.90 17.96 13.00
C LEU A 123 -17.74 18.52 14.42
N ASP A 124 -17.43 19.82 14.57
CA ASP A 124 -17.45 20.50 15.87
C ASP A 124 -18.85 20.51 16.48
N GLY A 125 -19.87 20.79 15.68
CA GLY A 125 -21.25 20.69 16.11
C GLY A 125 -21.60 19.30 16.62
N LEU A 126 -21.24 18.27 15.86
CA LEU A 126 -21.48 16.87 16.25
C LEU A 126 -20.79 16.50 17.56
N TYR A 127 -19.51 16.87 17.73
CA TYR A 127 -18.76 16.57 18.95
C TYR A 127 -19.27 17.33 20.17
N ARG A 128 -19.80 18.54 19.97
CA ARG A 128 -20.42 19.32 21.04
C ARG A 128 -21.77 18.74 21.45
N ASP A 129 -22.65 18.52 20.48
CA ASP A 129 -24.06 18.17 20.72
C ASP A 129 -24.22 16.69 21.16
N TYR A 130 -23.29 15.83 20.76
CA TYR A 130 -23.26 14.40 21.09
C TYR A 130 -21.98 13.97 21.81
N SER A 131 -21.40 14.87 22.63
CA SER A 131 -20.13 14.66 23.34
C SER A 131 -20.02 13.32 24.08
N PHE A 132 -21.11 12.87 24.70
CA PHE A 132 -21.21 11.59 25.40
C PHE A 132 -20.89 10.36 24.53
N LEU A 133 -21.10 10.45 23.20
CA LEU A 133 -20.76 9.36 22.26
C LEU A 133 -19.28 9.32 21.89
N PHE A 134 -18.54 10.41 22.15
CA PHE A 134 -17.16 10.59 21.70
C PHE A 134 -16.16 10.67 22.85
N GLU A 135 -16.57 10.32 24.07
CA GLU A 135 -15.66 10.24 25.21
C GLU A 135 -14.49 9.28 24.91
N GLY A 136 -13.26 9.78 25.05
CA GLY A 136 -12.05 9.02 24.74
C GLY A 136 -11.73 8.85 23.25
N VAL A 137 -12.56 9.38 22.35
CA VAL A 137 -12.35 9.29 20.89
C VAL A 137 -11.63 10.55 20.39
N LYS A 138 -10.45 10.38 19.80
CA LYS A 138 -9.74 11.49 19.17
C LYS A 138 -10.51 11.97 17.94
N LYS A 139 -10.90 13.26 17.92
CA LYS A 139 -11.55 13.89 16.77
C LYS A 139 -10.71 13.71 15.49
N PRO A 140 -11.24 13.07 14.43
CA PRO A 140 -10.56 12.98 13.15
C PRO A 140 -10.65 14.31 12.39
N HIS A 141 -9.75 14.53 11.45
CA HIS A 141 -9.91 15.64 10.50
C HIS A 141 -10.97 15.27 9.45
N ALA A 142 -11.83 16.19 9.03
CA ALA A 142 -12.80 15.96 7.97
C ALA A 142 -12.48 16.83 6.74
N CYS A 143 -12.55 16.24 5.55
CA CYS A 143 -12.29 16.98 4.31
C CYS A 143 -13.10 16.46 3.12
N TRP A 144 -13.31 17.33 2.14
CA TRP A 144 -13.89 16.94 0.86
C TRP A 144 -12.89 16.21 -0.03
N SER A 145 -13.39 15.24 -0.79
CA SER A 145 -12.62 14.48 -1.75
C SER A 145 -12.16 15.37 -2.91
N LYS A 146 -10.91 15.19 -3.37
CA LYS A 146 -10.41 15.93 -4.54
C LYS A 146 -11.17 15.60 -5.83
N LEU A 147 -11.57 14.33 -5.99
CA LEU A 147 -12.31 13.83 -7.14
C LEU A 147 -13.79 13.66 -6.80
N ARG A 148 -14.67 13.90 -7.80
CA ARG A 148 -16.11 13.64 -7.70
C ARG A 148 -16.36 12.14 -7.91
N GLY A 149 -16.77 11.44 -6.86
CA GLY A 149 -17.30 10.08 -6.95
C GLY A 149 -18.83 10.09 -6.90
N ARG A 150 -19.49 9.01 -7.32
CA ARG A 150 -20.97 8.90 -7.28
C ARG A 150 -21.50 7.66 -6.58
N ARG A 151 -20.63 6.86 -5.95
CA ARG A 151 -20.97 5.52 -5.43
C ARG A 151 -20.86 5.38 -3.91
N ARG A 152 -20.16 6.29 -3.24
CA ARG A 152 -19.92 6.27 -1.80
C ARG A 152 -19.93 7.71 -1.29
N LEU A 153 -20.70 7.96 -0.24
CA LEU A 153 -20.80 9.26 0.41
C LEU A 153 -19.47 9.70 1.01
N GLY A 154 -18.75 8.79 1.66
CA GLY A 154 -17.45 9.05 2.24
C GLY A 154 -16.78 7.81 2.79
N TRP A 155 -15.56 7.94 3.30
CA TRP A 155 -14.84 6.87 3.99
C TRP A 155 -13.96 7.44 5.10
N PHE A 156 -13.62 6.59 6.07
CA PHE A 156 -12.58 6.88 7.04
C PHE A 156 -11.24 6.35 6.53
N ASP A 157 -10.23 7.22 6.47
CA ASP A 157 -8.84 6.88 6.14
C ASP A 157 -8.05 6.75 7.44
N ASP A 158 -7.89 5.51 7.87
CA ASP A 158 -7.18 5.13 9.09
C ASP A 158 -5.71 5.58 9.11
N ALA A 159 -5.02 5.52 7.95
CA ALA A 159 -3.62 5.89 7.85
C ALA A 159 -3.35 7.37 8.19
N PHE A 160 -4.35 8.23 8.02
CA PHE A 160 -4.25 9.67 8.27
C PHE A 160 -5.27 10.17 9.30
N HIS A 161 -5.98 9.25 9.97
CA HIS A 161 -7.04 9.55 10.95
C HIS A 161 -8.03 10.63 10.47
N LYS A 162 -8.59 10.43 9.27
CA LYS A 162 -9.46 11.44 8.62
C LYS A 162 -10.72 10.86 8.00
N ILE A 163 -11.80 11.63 8.03
CA ILE A 163 -13.05 11.34 7.31
C ILE A 163 -12.99 12.10 5.99
N VAL A 164 -13.11 11.38 4.88
CA VAL A 164 -13.19 11.98 3.55
C VAL A 164 -14.61 11.86 3.03
N LEU A 165 -15.28 13.00 2.82
CA LEU A 165 -16.60 13.05 2.21
C LEU A 165 -16.50 13.40 0.72
N ASN A 166 -17.42 12.86 -0.05
CA ASN A 166 -17.37 12.95 -1.49
C ASN A 166 -18.13 14.18 -1.99
N LYS A 167 -17.43 15.10 -2.67
CA LYS A 167 -18.02 16.35 -3.16
C LYS A 167 -18.99 16.19 -4.35
N GLY A 168 -19.15 14.98 -4.87
CA GLY A 168 -19.97 14.68 -6.04
C GLY A 168 -21.39 14.19 -5.73
N LEU A 169 -21.73 14.05 -4.45
CA LEU A 169 -23.01 13.59 -3.92
C LEU A 169 -23.57 14.68 -3.00
#